data_AF-A0A5D0VYG4-F1
#
_entry.id   AF-A0A5D0VYG4-F1
#
_cell.length_a   1.000
_cell.length_b   1.000
_cell.length_c   1.000
_cell.angle_alpha   90.00
_cell.angle_beta   90.00
_cell.angle_gamma   90.00
#
_symmetry.space_group_name_H-M   'P 1'
#
loop_
_entity.id
_entity.type
_entity.pdbx_description
1 polymer ?
#
loop_
_entity_poly.entity_id
_entity_poly.type
_entity_poly.pdbx_seq_one_letter_code
_entity_poly.pdbx_strand_id
1 'polypeptide(L)'
;MEPDTRMIGQPDQRRLFFDLSAILGYQIHLVVHGWQAEQPLHWFSHDRTSVIARGSFLEAPGLPVFTLEDEDGGGLSDQIPLKIARVAKFMPAIDFELCQACAASDKACQLAVDAPLLFILLVDFARKNSFSVHKLNQILALKRTDILRHIGLPGSRSLARIIRRIRLSTLLPWELEDVSQALRNPEVLAVLRHHPRLHLNHLRFVLRLRQPIEPCMLNLIDEHSSAQDINWVRRMILDTRNLARGNERAIAGIASRQSLQEVHDRLVERFNRDHGKDPAAYRGLLSERLKAEHGDYPSIPVPAIDGIEPLCSWLDLLEEGARMHHCVGSYDIHVAHGDVFIYRMVQPERLTISLEKKNNEWIVGEVRGYCNASPSAKALEIVRRWVEC
;
A
#
# COMPACT_ATOMS: atom_id res chain seq x y z
N MET A 1 -54.78 -35.23 -13.42
CA MET A 1 -54.05 -34.52 -12.34
C MET A 1 -52.80 -35.35 -12.10
N GLU A 2 -51.82 -35.12 -12.96
CA GLU A 2 -50.53 -35.81 -13.03
C GLU A 2 -49.47 -34.71 -13.18
N PRO A 3 -48.27 -34.91 -12.63
CA PRO A 3 -47.26 -33.86 -12.51
C PRO A 3 -46.59 -33.60 -13.85
N ASP A 4 -46.61 -32.33 -14.26
CA ASP A 4 -46.04 -31.84 -15.51
C ASP A 4 -44.51 -31.93 -15.44
N THR A 5 -44.01 -33.05 -15.94
CA THR A 5 -42.58 -33.35 -16.08
C THR A 5 -42.23 -33.16 -17.54
N ARG A 6 -41.80 -31.95 -17.91
CA ARG A 6 -40.82 -31.64 -18.97
C ARG A 6 -40.75 -30.13 -19.14
N MET A 7 -39.55 -29.60 -18.96
CA MET A 7 -38.89 -28.73 -19.93
C MET A 7 -37.42 -28.63 -19.48
N ILE A 8 -36.65 -29.67 -19.86
CA ILE A 8 -35.20 -29.53 -20.05
C ILE A 8 -35.06 -28.62 -21.27
N GLY A 9 -35.11 -27.32 -21.01
CA GLY A 9 -34.92 -26.27 -22.01
C GLY A 9 -33.43 -26.02 -22.22
N GLN A 10 -33.07 -25.64 -23.44
CA GLN A 10 -31.77 -25.07 -23.79
C GLN A 10 -31.27 -24.12 -22.69
N PRO A 11 -29.95 -24.07 -22.40
CA PRO A 11 -29.41 -23.20 -21.35
C PRO A 11 -29.87 -21.78 -21.62
N ASP A 12 -30.72 -21.27 -20.74
CA ASP A 12 -31.18 -19.90 -20.76
C ASP A 12 -29.93 -19.06 -20.51
N GLN A 13 -29.32 -18.51 -21.58
CA GLN A 13 -28.13 -17.64 -21.51
C GLN A 13 -28.32 -16.44 -20.56
N ARG A 14 -29.54 -16.25 -20.04
CA ARG A 14 -29.92 -15.24 -19.05
C ARG A 14 -29.63 -15.63 -17.61
N ARG A 15 -29.45 -16.91 -17.25
CA ARG A 15 -29.22 -17.34 -15.85
C ARG A 15 -28.18 -18.45 -15.75
N LEU A 16 -27.22 -18.25 -14.85
CA LEU A 16 -26.17 -19.19 -14.50
C LEU A 16 -26.46 -19.77 -13.11
N PHE A 17 -26.20 -21.06 -12.95
CA PHE A 17 -26.49 -21.81 -11.74
C PHE A 17 -25.18 -22.38 -11.19
N PHE A 18 -24.90 -22.11 -9.92
CA PHE A 18 -23.69 -22.54 -9.24
C PHE A 18 -24.07 -23.35 -8.01
N ASP A 19 -23.71 -24.63 -7.96
CA ASP A 19 -23.87 -25.45 -6.75
C ASP A 19 -22.71 -25.16 -5.79
N LEU A 20 -23.03 -24.53 -4.67
CA LEU A 20 -22.05 -24.22 -3.61
C LEU A 20 -22.10 -25.22 -2.47
N SER A 21 -22.89 -26.30 -2.61
CA SER A 21 -23.19 -27.23 -1.52
C SER A 21 -21.95 -27.95 -1.01
N ALA A 22 -21.07 -28.38 -1.92
CA ALA A 22 -19.82 -29.04 -1.55
C ALA A 22 -18.87 -28.13 -0.77
N ILE A 23 -18.86 -26.84 -1.09
CA ILE A 23 -17.99 -25.83 -0.47
C ILE A 23 -18.51 -25.44 0.92
N LEU A 24 -19.84 -25.28 1.04
CA LEU A 24 -20.47 -24.75 2.25
C LEU A 24 -20.96 -25.84 3.22
N GLY A 25 -20.98 -27.11 2.81
CA GLY A 25 -21.36 -28.24 3.66
C GLY A 25 -22.87 -28.38 3.91
N TYR A 26 -23.70 -27.63 3.19
CA TYR A 26 -25.17 -27.72 3.19
C TYR A 26 -25.72 -27.38 1.82
N GLN A 27 -26.96 -27.80 1.52
CA GLN A 27 -27.55 -27.64 0.18
C GLN A 27 -27.87 -26.17 -0.14
N ILE A 28 -27.16 -25.59 -1.09
CA ILE A 28 -27.36 -24.20 -1.51
C ILE A 28 -26.90 -23.99 -2.95
N HIS A 29 -27.77 -23.36 -3.74
CA HIS A 29 -27.49 -22.97 -5.12
C HIS A 29 -27.50 -21.45 -5.22
N LEU A 30 -26.51 -20.91 -5.93
CA LEU A 30 -26.45 -19.50 -6.31
C LEU A 30 -26.90 -19.37 -7.76
N VAL A 31 -27.89 -18.53 -8.01
CA VAL A 31 -28.32 -18.16 -9.35
C VAL A 31 -27.85 -16.75 -9.63
N VAL A 32 -27.14 -16.54 -10.74
CA VAL A 32 -26.70 -15.22 -11.19
C VAL A 32 -27.22 -14.98 -12.60
N HIS A 33 -27.82 -13.81 -12.82
CA HIS A 33 -28.23 -13.40 -14.15
C HIS A 33 -27.02 -13.09 -15.04
N GLY A 34 -27.07 -13.54 -16.29
CA GLY A 34 -26.03 -13.34 -17.27
C GLY A 34 -25.81 -11.86 -17.63
N TRP A 35 -24.73 -11.59 -18.36
CA TRP A 35 -24.30 -10.23 -18.72
C TRP A 35 -25.36 -9.46 -19.53
N GLN A 36 -26.10 -10.15 -20.41
CA GLN A 36 -27.11 -9.57 -21.31
C GLN A 36 -28.55 -9.64 -20.74
N ALA A 37 -28.72 -10.02 -19.47
CA ALA A 37 -30.04 -10.08 -18.86
C ALA A 37 -30.64 -8.68 -18.63
N GLU A 38 -31.97 -8.58 -18.46
CA GLU A 38 -32.64 -7.31 -18.14
C GLU A 38 -32.16 -6.71 -16.81
N GLN A 39 -31.81 -7.56 -15.85
CA GLN A 39 -31.13 -7.22 -14.61
C GLN A 39 -29.79 -7.96 -14.57
N PRO A 40 -28.73 -7.43 -15.21
CA PRO A 40 -27.45 -8.11 -15.31
C PRO A 40 -26.84 -8.36 -13.94
N LEU A 41 -26.24 -9.54 -13.76
CA LEU A 41 -25.56 -9.95 -12.53
C LEU A 41 -26.43 -9.81 -11.27
N HIS A 42 -27.76 -9.72 -11.40
CA HIS A 42 -28.65 -9.88 -10.26
C HIS A 42 -28.54 -11.32 -9.79
N TRP A 43 -28.46 -11.52 -8.48
CA TRP A 43 -28.27 -12.85 -7.92
C TRP A 43 -29.23 -13.14 -6.78
N PHE A 44 -29.50 -14.42 -6.59
CA PHE A 44 -30.20 -14.94 -5.43
C PHE A 44 -29.69 -16.34 -5.11
N SER A 45 -29.69 -16.69 -3.84
CA SER A 45 -29.40 -18.04 -3.38
C SER A 45 -30.67 -18.71 -2.89
N HIS A 46 -30.77 -20.02 -3.09
CA HIS A 46 -31.90 -20.80 -2.63
C HIS A 46 -31.47 -22.19 -2.15
N ASP A 47 -32.26 -22.75 -1.24
CA ASP A 47 -32.23 -24.16 -0.92
C ASP A 47 -33.35 -24.91 -1.67
N ARG A 48 -33.70 -26.10 -1.20
CA ARG A 48 -34.73 -26.96 -1.80
C ARG A 48 -36.14 -26.38 -1.70
N THR A 49 -36.39 -25.40 -0.83
CA THR A 49 -37.76 -24.97 -0.49
C THR A 49 -37.95 -23.46 -0.53
N SER A 50 -36.88 -22.65 -0.48
CA SER A 50 -37.00 -21.20 -0.35
C SER A 50 -35.77 -20.43 -0.86
N VAL A 51 -35.98 -19.16 -1.20
CA VAL A 51 -34.91 -18.19 -1.45
C VAL A 51 -34.32 -17.76 -0.11
N ILE A 52 -33.03 -18.01 0.09
CA ILE A 52 -32.29 -17.69 1.32
C ILE A 52 -31.86 -16.23 1.31
N ALA A 53 -31.26 -15.78 0.21
CA ALA A 53 -30.77 -14.42 0.05
C ALA A 53 -30.93 -13.94 -1.40
N ARG A 54 -30.93 -12.62 -1.58
CA ARG A 54 -30.88 -11.98 -2.89
C ARG A 54 -30.07 -10.70 -2.79
N GLY A 55 -29.32 -10.36 -3.82
CA GLY A 55 -28.55 -9.14 -3.87
C GLY A 55 -29.34 -7.98 -4.47
N SER A 56 -29.17 -6.80 -3.89
CA SER A 56 -29.54 -5.54 -4.52
C SER A 56 -28.52 -5.14 -5.61
N PHE A 57 -28.77 -4.03 -6.30
CA PHE A 57 -27.78 -3.46 -7.21
C PHE A 57 -26.53 -3.00 -6.45
N LEU A 58 -25.35 -3.35 -6.98
CA LEU A 58 -24.02 -3.20 -6.38
C LEU A 58 -23.85 -3.93 -5.04
N GLU A 59 -24.51 -5.09 -4.90
CA GLU A 59 -24.34 -6.01 -3.78
C GLU A 59 -23.86 -7.35 -4.33
N ALA A 60 -22.64 -7.76 -3.97
CA ALA A 60 -22.05 -9.01 -4.44
C ALA A 60 -22.53 -10.22 -3.62
N PRO A 61 -22.54 -11.45 -4.19
CA PRO A 61 -22.87 -12.68 -3.47
C PRO A 61 -21.77 -13.14 -2.49
N GLY A 62 -20.71 -12.33 -2.28
CA GLY A 62 -19.56 -12.68 -1.45
C GLY A 62 -18.55 -13.61 -2.13
N LEU A 63 -18.71 -13.87 -3.43
CA LEU A 63 -17.79 -14.66 -4.24
C LEU A 63 -17.24 -13.81 -5.40
N PRO A 64 -15.92 -13.86 -5.66
CA PRO A 64 -15.35 -13.18 -6.82
C PRO A 64 -15.92 -13.69 -8.13
N VAL A 65 -16.00 -12.82 -9.14
CA VAL A 65 -16.58 -13.17 -10.45
C VAL A 65 -15.87 -14.35 -11.10
N PHE A 66 -14.55 -14.45 -10.92
CA PHE A 66 -13.71 -15.48 -11.53
C PHE A 66 -13.74 -16.83 -10.80
N THR A 67 -14.41 -16.93 -9.65
CA THR A 67 -14.58 -18.22 -8.95
C THR A 67 -15.93 -18.87 -9.25
N LEU A 68 -16.78 -18.20 -10.03
CA LEU A 68 -18.12 -18.67 -10.39
C LEU A 68 -18.05 -19.42 -11.73
N GLU A 69 -17.81 -20.73 -11.64
CA GLU A 69 -17.77 -21.68 -12.75
C GLU A 69 -18.89 -22.72 -12.56
N ASP A 70 -19.63 -23.03 -13.61
CA ASP A 70 -20.61 -24.13 -13.61
C ASP A 70 -19.93 -25.51 -13.73
N GLU A 71 -20.72 -26.59 -13.66
CA GLU A 71 -20.21 -27.97 -13.73
C GLU A 71 -19.52 -28.30 -15.06
N ASP A 72 -19.82 -27.56 -16.13
CA ASP A 72 -19.23 -27.71 -17.47
C ASP A 72 -17.99 -26.81 -17.67
N GLY A 73 -17.57 -26.07 -16.64
CA GLY A 73 -16.44 -25.14 -16.67
C GLY A 73 -16.76 -23.79 -17.34
N GLY A 74 -18.04 -23.52 -17.63
CA GLY A 74 -18.53 -22.24 -18.12
C GLY A 74 -18.65 -21.24 -16.97
N GLY A 75 -17.95 -20.11 -17.07
CA GLY A 75 -17.91 -19.10 -16.02
C GLY A 75 -18.77 -17.89 -16.30
N LEU A 76 -19.20 -17.19 -15.25
CA LEU A 76 -19.73 -15.81 -15.38
C LEU A 76 -18.70 -14.89 -16.07
N SER A 77 -17.42 -15.16 -15.84
CA SER A 77 -16.26 -14.53 -16.47
C SER A 77 -16.28 -14.58 -18.00
N ASP A 78 -16.81 -15.66 -18.60
CA ASP A 78 -16.82 -15.85 -20.06
C ASP A 78 -17.81 -14.91 -20.77
N GLN A 79 -18.85 -14.46 -20.07
CA GLN A 79 -19.82 -13.51 -20.60
C GLN A 79 -19.34 -12.05 -20.49
N ILE A 80 -18.29 -11.79 -19.72
CA ILE A 80 -17.83 -10.43 -19.43
C ILE A 80 -16.87 -9.95 -20.52
N PRO A 81 -17.11 -8.79 -21.16
CA PRO A 81 -16.20 -8.24 -22.15
C PRO A 81 -14.77 -8.09 -21.60
N LEU A 82 -13.78 -8.54 -22.37
CA LEU A 82 -12.36 -8.58 -21.96
C LEU A 82 -11.85 -7.24 -21.41
N LYS A 83 -12.29 -6.11 -21.98
CA LYS A 83 -11.91 -4.78 -21.50
C LYS A 83 -12.41 -4.51 -20.07
N ILE A 84 -13.60 -4.99 -19.72
CA ILE A 84 -14.18 -4.84 -18.38
C ILE A 84 -13.53 -5.83 -17.42
N ALA A 85 -13.33 -7.08 -17.84
CA ALA A 85 -12.61 -8.07 -17.03
C ALA A 85 -11.21 -7.57 -16.62
N ARG A 86 -10.50 -6.86 -17.52
CA ARG A 86 -9.20 -6.22 -17.20
C ARG A 86 -9.32 -5.14 -16.13
N VAL A 87 -10.39 -4.35 -16.14
CA VAL A 87 -10.63 -3.32 -15.11
C VAL A 87 -10.99 -3.96 -13.77
N ALA A 88 -11.86 -4.97 -13.78
CA ALA A 88 -12.26 -5.70 -12.59
C ALA A 88 -11.08 -6.35 -11.86
N LYS A 89 -10.08 -6.85 -12.61
CA LYS A 89 -8.82 -7.39 -12.05
C LYS A 89 -8.00 -6.37 -11.25
N PHE A 90 -8.18 -5.07 -11.45
CA PHE A 90 -7.50 -4.07 -10.63
C PHE A 90 -8.10 -3.96 -9.23
N MET A 91 -9.33 -4.41 -9.00
CA MET A 91 -9.96 -4.35 -7.68
C MET A 91 -10.82 -5.60 -7.44
N PRO A 92 -10.20 -6.76 -7.17
CA PRO A 92 -10.90 -8.04 -7.00
C PRO A 92 -11.96 -8.02 -5.89
N ALA A 93 -11.76 -7.20 -4.86
CA ALA A 93 -12.68 -7.12 -3.72
C ALA A 93 -14.06 -6.53 -4.05
N ILE A 94 -14.22 -5.88 -5.21
CA ILE A 94 -15.51 -5.38 -5.72
C ILE A 94 -15.68 -5.68 -7.21
N ASP A 95 -15.06 -6.76 -7.70
CA ASP A 95 -15.06 -7.10 -9.13
C ASP A 95 -16.48 -7.35 -9.68
N PHE A 96 -17.34 -7.95 -8.85
CA PHE A 96 -18.74 -8.19 -9.15
C PHE A 96 -19.50 -6.88 -9.34
N GLU A 97 -19.39 -5.93 -8.39
CA GLU A 97 -20.03 -4.63 -8.49
C GLU A 97 -19.53 -3.83 -9.70
N LEU A 98 -18.24 -3.91 -10.01
CA LEU A 98 -17.65 -3.27 -11.20
C LEU A 98 -18.23 -3.84 -12.50
N CYS A 99 -18.37 -5.17 -12.57
CA CYS A 99 -18.95 -5.85 -13.72
C CYS A 99 -20.45 -5.53 -13.85
N GLN A 100 -21.19 -5.55 -12.74
CA GLN A 100 -22.62 -5.26 -12.71
C GLN A 100 -22.91 -3.81 -13.11
N ALA A 101 -22.11 -2.84 -12.64
CA ALA A 101 -22.22 -1.46 -13.07
C ALA A 101 -22.02 -1.30 -14.59
N CYS A 102 -21.03 -2.00 -15.16
CA CYS A 102 -20.76 -1.98 -16.60
C CYS A 102 -21.86 -2.65 -17.42
N ALA A 103 -22.35 -3.81 -16.98
CA ALA A 103 -23.42 -4.53 -17.65
C ALA A 103 -24.74 -3.73 -17.66
N ALA A 104 -25.01 -2.96 -16.60
CA ALA A 104 -26.21 -2.13 -16.50
C ALA A 104 -26.09 -0.76 -17.20
N SER A 105 -24.93 -0.37 -17.73
CA SER A 105 -24.72 0.97 -18.30
C SER A 105 -23.56 1.06 -19.29
N ASP A 106 -23.86 1.46 -20.53
CA ASP A 106 -22.84 1.79 -21.52
C ASP A 106 -21.92 2.94 -21.08
N LYS A 107 -22.44 3.90 -20.31
CA LYS A 107 -21.64 5.01 -19.76
C LYS A 107 -20.64 4.50 -18.71
N ALA A 108 -21.01 3.50 -17.93
CA ALA A 108 -20.09 2.83 -17.02
C ALA A 108 -18.99 2.11 -17.81
N CYS A 109 -19.34 1.36 -18.86
CA CYS A 109 -18.36 0.72 -19.74
C CYS A 109 -17.37 1.75 -20.33
N GLN A 110 -17.86 2.89 -20.82
CA GLN A 110 -17.02 3.96 -21.36
C GLN A 110 -16.07 4.55 -20.30
N LEU A 111 -16.58 4.82 -19.09
CA LEU A 111 -15.77 5.36 -18.00
C LEU A 111 -14.72 4.35 -17.52
N ALA A 112 -15.09 3.07 -17.41
CA ALA A 112 -14.20 1.98 -17.02
C ALA A 112 -13.01 1.87 -17.96
N VAL A 113 -13.23 1.99 -19.27
CA VAL A 113 -12.16 1.90 -20.28
C VAL A 113 -11.31 3.17 -20.33
N ASP A 114 -11.92 4.36 -20.27
CA ASP A 114 -11.17 5.61 -20.46
C ASP A 114 -10.49 6.12 -19.19
N ALA A 115 -11.10 5.92 -18.02
CA ALA A 115 -10.58 6.35 -16.74
C ALA A 115 -10.86 5.31 -15.64
N PRO A 116 -10.18 4.14 -15.68
CA PRO A 116 -10.46 2.99 -14.80
C PRO A 116 -10.46 3.35 -13.31
N LEU A 117 -9.50 4.18 -12.87
CA LEU A 117 -9.43 4.58 -11.46
C LEU A 117 -10.64 5.42 -11.02
N LEU A 118 -11.11 6.34 -11.87
CA LEU A 118 -12.30 7.14 -11.56
C LEU A 118 -13.54 6.26 -11.51
N PHE A 119 -13.63 5.27 -12.41
CA PHE A 119 -14.70 4.30 -12.40
C PHE A 119 -14.73 3.47 -11.11
N ILE A 120 -13.58 2.91 -10.69
CA ILE A 120 -13.45 2.12 -9.46
C ILE A 120 -13.88 2.95 -8.24
N LEU A 121 -13.37 4.18 -8.12
CA LEU A 121 -13.73 5.10 -7.03
C LEU A 121 -15.23 5.43 -7.02
N LEU A 122 -15.85 5.62 -8.20
CA LEU A 122 -17.28 5.87 -8.31
C LEU A 122 -18.11 4.66 -7.88
N VAL A 123 -17.74 3.45 -8.28
CA VAL A 123 -18.48 2.23 -7.92
C VAL A 123 -18.34 1.93 -6.43
N ASP A 124 -17.14 2.08 -5.86
CA ASP A 124 -16.96 1.94 -4.40
C ASP A 124 -17.76 2.99 -3.61
N PHE A 125 -17.83 4.23 -4.10
CA PHE A 125 -18.70 5.24 -3.51
C PHE A 125 -20.18 4.87 -3.64
N ALA A 126 -20.61 4.43 -4.83
CA ALA A 126 -22.00 4.09 -5.13
C ALA A 126 -22.52 2.92 -4.28
N ARG A 127 -21.72 1.85 -4.11
CA ARG A 127 -22.10 0.70 -3.28
C ARG A 127 -22.18 1.07 -1.80
N LYS A 128 -21.23 1.88 -1.28
CA LYS A 128 -21.23 2.37 0.11
C LYS A 128 -22.44 3.26 0.42
N ASN A 129 -23.05 3.86 -0.61
CA ASN A 129 -24.23 4.72 -0.50
C ASN A 129 -25.49 4.08 -1.10
N SER A 130 -25.48 2.76 -1.34
CA SER A 130 -26.64 1.99 -1.83
C SER A 130 -27.34 2.61 -3.05
N PHE A 131 -26.56 3.05 -4.04
CA PHE A 131 -27.12 3.67 -5.25
C PHE A 131 -28.04 2.70 -6.00
N SER A 132 -29.11 3.21 -6.60
CA SER A 132 -29.87 2.50 -7.63
C SER A 132 -29.20 2.62 -9.00
N VAL A 133 -29.57 1.76 -9.95
CA VAL A 133 -29.14 1.84 -11.36
C VAL A 133 -29.44 3.23 -11.93
N HIS A 134 -30.62 3.78 -11.64
CA HIS A 134 -31.02 5.11 -12.10
C HIS A 134 -30.10 6.19 -11.53
N LYS A 135 -29.81 6.15 -10.22
CA LYS A 135 -28.93 7.13 -9.58
C LYS A 135 -27.50 7.05 -10.13
N LEU A 136 -26.95 5.85 -10.29
CA LEU A 136 -25.64 5.67 -10.89
C LEU A 136 -25.60 6.26 -12.31
N ASN A 137 -26.62 6.00 -13.14
CA ASN A 137 -26.72 6.53 -14.50
C ASN A 137 -26.83 8.05 -14.55
N GLN A 138 -27.51 8.68 -13.58
CA GLN A 138 -27.53 10.14 -13.45
C GLN A 138 -26.11 10.68 -13.18
N ILE A 139 -25.34 10.05 -12.28
CA ILE A 139 -23.98 10.50 -11.97
C ILE A 139 -23.02 10.25 -13.13
N LEU A 140 -23.11 9.10 -13.80
CA LEU A 140 -22.32 8.77 -14.99
C LEU A 140 -22.56 9.72 -16.17
N ALA A 141 -23.71 10.41 -16.20
CA ALA A 141 -24.01 11.42 -17.21
C ALA A 141 -23.32 12.78 -16.95
N LEU A 142 -22.77 13.00 -15.75
CA LEU A 142 -22.12 14.24 -15.38
C LEU A 142 -20.74 14.39 -16.03
N LYS A 143 -20.22 15.62 -16.06
CA LYS A 143 -18.82 15.85 -16.43
C LYS A 143 -17.92 15.24 -15.36
N ARG A 144 -16.72 14.78 -15.74
CA ARG A 144 -15.77 14.17 -14.79
C ARG A 144 -15.45 15.03 -13.57
N THR A 145 -15.39 16.34 -13.74
CA THR A 145 -15.19 17.28 -12.63
C THR A 145 -16.31 17.21 -11.61
N ASP A 146 -17.53 16.95 -12.06
CA ASP A 146 -18.72 16.90 -11.21
C ASP A 146 -18.85 15.50 -10.57
N ILE A 147 -18.50 14.43 -11.30
CA ILE A 147 -18.32 13.08 -10.73
C ILE A 147 -17.32 13.13 -9.56
N LEU A 148 -16.15 13.77 -9.77
CA LEU A 148 -15.14 13.93 -8.73
C LEU A 148 -15.69 14.62 -7.48
N ARG A 149 -16.45 15.72 -7.63
CA ARG A 149 -17.09 16.39 -6.47
C ARG A 149 -18.07 15.46 -5.76
N HIS A 150 -18.84 14.68 -6.52
CA HIS A 150 -19.83 13.78 -5.95
C HIS A 150 -19.21 12.71 -5.06
N ILE A 151 -18.03 12.20 -5.42
CA ILE A 151 -17.28 11.21 -4.65
C ILE A 151 -16.34 11.83 -3.60
N GLY A 152 -16.48 13.13 -3.33
CA GLY A 152 -15.69 13.83 -2.31
C GLY A 152 -14.23 14.12 -2.69
N LEU A 153 -13.93 14.24 -3.99
CA LEU A 153 -12.63 14.64 -4.53
C LEU A 153 -12.66 16.07 -5.13
N PRO A 154 -11.51 16.76 -5.24
CA PRO A 154 -11.44 18.06 -5.88
C PRO A 154 -11.96 18.04 -7.32
N GLY A 155 -13.06 18.75 -7.58
CA GLY A 155 -13.72 18.82 -8.89
C GLY A 155 -12.99 19.64 -9.96
N SER A 156 -11.73 19.32 -10.24
CA SER A 156 -10.87 20.07 -11.16
C SER A 156 -10.52 19.27 -12.41
N ARG A 157 -10.35 19.96 -13.55
CA ARG A 157 -9.87 19.34 -14.79
C ARG A 157 -8.46 18.78 -14.63
N SER A 158 -7.64 19.40 -13.78
CA SER A 158 -6.28 18.94 -13.49
C SER A 158 -6.31 17.56 -12.82
N LEU A 159 -7.13 17.37 -11.78
CA LEU A 159 -7.27 16.08 -11.11
C LEU A 159 -7.81 15.01 -12.05
N ALA A 160 -8.83 15.32 -12.85
CA ALA A 160 -9.35 14.38 -13.85
C ALA A 160 -8.28 13.92 -14.85
N ARG A 161 -7.37 14.82 -15.27
CA ARG A 161 -6.22 14.47 -16.12
C ARG A 161 -5.19 13.62 -15.38
N ILE A 162 -4.89 13.93 -14.11
CA ILE A 162 -3.97 13.15 -13.28
C ILE A 162 -4.50 11.72 -13.12
N ILE A 163 -5.75 11.56 -12.66
CA ILE A 163 -6.38 10.24 -12.45
C ILE A 163 -6.35 9.38 -13.72
N ARG A 164 -6.65 9.97 -14.88
CA ARG A 164 -6.61 9.26 -16.17
C ARG A 164 -5.21 8.73 -16.54
N ARG A 165 -4.15 9.40 -16.07
CA ARG A 165 -2.76 9.04 -16.39
C ARG A 165 -2.17 8.00 -15.43
N ILE A 166 -2.82 7.75 -14.30
CA ILE A 166 -2.33 6.78 -13.32
C ILE A 166 -2.55 5.37 -13.87
N ARG A 167 -1.44 4.67 -14.15
CA ARG A 167 -1.46 3.25 -14.45
C ARG A 167 -1.79 2.46 -13.18
N LEU A 168 -2.74 1.55 -13.31
CA LEU A 168 -3.21 0.73 -12.20
C LEU A 168 -2.41 -0.58 -12.10
N SER A 169 -2.22 -1.00 -10.86
CA SER A 169 -1.95 -2.38 -10.45
C SER A 169 -3.16 -2.86 -9.64
N THR A 170 -3.18 -4.12 -9.22
CA THR A 170 -4.18 -4.60 -8.26
C THR A 170 -4.14 -3.74 -7.00
N LEU A 171 -5.34 -3.39 -6.53
CA LEU A 171 -5.65 -2.59 -5.35
C LEU A 171 -6.32 -3.48 -4.31
N LEU A 172 -5.95 -3.26 -3.06
CA LEU A 172 -6.62 -3.82 -1.90
C LEU A 172 -7.63 -2.81 -1.33
N PRO A 173 -8.66 -3.24 -0.59
CA PRO A 173 -9.69 -2.35 -0.05
C PRO A 173 -9.16 -1.14 0.71
N TRP A 174 -8.16 -1.33 1.57
CA TRP A 174 -7.54 -0.25 2.33
C TRP A 174 -6.71 0.69 1.45
N GLU A 175 -6.11 0.19 0.37
CA GLU A 175 -5.33 1.03 -0.56
C GLU A 175 -6.21 1.98 -1.35
N LEU A 176 -7.49 1.63 -1.59
CA LEU A 176 -8.42 2.51 -2.28
C LEU A 176 -8.76 3.75 -1.44
N GLU A 177 -8.83 3.60 -0.11
CA GLU A 177 -9.00 4.73 0.81
C GLU A 177 -7.74 5.60 0.85
N ASP A 178 -6.56 4.98 0.94
CA ASP A 178 -5.26 5.66 0.85
C ASP A 178 -5.17 6.49 -0.44
N VAL A 179 -5.50 5.90 -1.59
CA VAL A 179 -5.54 6.58 -2.89
C VAL A 179 -6.50 7.77 -2.85
N SER A 180 -7.69 7.60 -2.27
CA SER A 180 -8.66 8.69 -2.12
C SER A 180 -8.10 9.83 -1.26
N GLN A 181 -7.43 9.51 -0.15
CA GLN A 181 -6.76 10.49 0.70
C GLN A 181 -5.65 11.25 -0.04
N ALA A 182 -4.80 10.55 -0.81
CA ALA A 182 -3.75 11.19 -1.61
C ALA A 182 -4.33 12.17 -2.64
N LEU A 183 -5.40 11.77 -3.33
CA LEU A 183 -6.04 12.58 -4.37
C LEU A 183 -6.77 13.81 -3.81
N ARG A 184 -7.05 13.86 -2.51
CA ARG A 184 -7.58 15.04 -1.81
C ARG A 184 -6.48 16.03 -1.43
N ASN A 185 -5.23 15.61 -1.29
CA ASN A 185 -4.14 16.45 -0.81
C ASN A 185 -3.53 17.32 -1.93
N PRO A 186 -3.64 18.66 -1.89
CA PRO A 186 -3.11 19.55 -2.92
C PRO A 186 -1.59 19.47 -3.12
N GLU A 187 -0.83 19.22 -2.05
CA GLU A 187 0.64 19.11 -2.10
C GLU A 187 1.04 17.86 -2.88
N VAL A 188 0.38 16.73 -2.61
CA VAL A 188 0.56 15.49 -3.37
C VAL A 188 0.25 15.72 -4.85
N LEU A 189 -0.88 16.38 -5.15
CA LEU A 189 -1.26 16.67 -6.53
C LEU A 189 -0.28 17.60 -7.26
N ALA A 190 0.35 18.53 -6.54
CA ALA A 190 1.36 19.43 -7.11
C ALA A 190 2.59 18.65 -7.58
N VAL A 191 3.08 17.71 -6.77
CA VAL A 191 4.23 16.86 -7.09
C VAL A 191 3.94 15.94 -8.27
N LEU A 192 2.75 15.34 -8.33
CA LEU A 192 2.38 14.38 -9.39
C LEU A 192 2.15 15.04 -10.76
N ARG A 193 1.80 16.32 -10.80
CA ARG A 193 1.27 17.01 -12.00
C ARG A 193 2.15 16.83 -13.23
N HIS A 194 3.46 16.98 -13.06
CA HIS A 194 4.42 17.04 -14.17
C HIS A 194 5.09 15.69 -14.48
N HIS A 195 4.90 14.68 -13.63
CA HIS A 195 5.54 13.39 -13.83
C HIS A 195 4.95 12.68 -15.06
N PRO A 196 5.73 12.27 -16.08
CA PRO A 196 5.20 11.85 -17.39
C PRO A 196 4.39 10.56 -17.33
N ARG A 197 4.83 9.58 -16.54
CA ARG A 197 4.25 8.23 -16.46
C ARG A 197 3.83 7.94 -15.02
N LEU A 198 2.58 8.21 -14.67
CA LEU A 198 2.08 7.99 -13.31
C LEU A 198 1.64 6.52 -13.14
N HIS A 199 1.80 5.99 -11.94
CA HIS A 199 1.32 4.67 -11.52
C HIS A 199 0.97 4.72 -10.02
N LEU A 200 0.22 3.72 -9.54
CA LEU A 200 -0.20 3.64 -8.13
C LEU A 200 0.96 3.71 -7.12
N ASN A 201 2.13 3.15 -7.45
CA ASN A 201 3.27 3.19 -6.52
C ASN A 201 3.74 4.62 -6.18
N HIS A 202 3.48 5.64 -7.02
CA HIS A 202 3.75 7.03 -6.64
C HIS A 202 2.85 7.50 -5.51
N LEU A 203 1.55 7.16 -5.54
CA LEU A 203 0.62 7.49 -4.47
C LEU A 203 1.03 6.78 -3.17
N ARG A 204 1.32 5.47 -3.26
CA ARG A 204 1.83 4.67 -2.12
C ARG A 204 3.09 5.29 -1.53
N PHE A 205 4.03 5.73 -2.37
CA PHE A 205 5.27 6.36 -1.93
C PHE A 205 5.04 7.68 -1.20
N VAL A 206 4.29 8.62 -1.78
CA VAL A 206 4.08 9.93 -1.18
C VAL A 206 3.30 9.83 0.15
N LEU A 207 2.27 8.98 0.20
CA LEU A 207 1.49 8.74 1.43
C LEU A 207 2.32 8.13 2.55
N ARG A 208 3.24 7.20 2.24
CA ARG A 208 4.10 6.58 3.25
C ARG A 208 5.18 7.52 3.75
N LEU A 209 5.74 8.36 2.88
CA LEU A 209 6.82 9.26 3.25
C LEU A 209 6.33 10.37 4.20
N ARG A 210 5.10 10.87 4.02
CA ARG A 210 4.48 11.92 4.87
C ARG A 210 5.35 13.17 5.07
N GLN A 211 6.24 13.45 4.12
CA GLN A 211 7.09 14.64 4.09
C GLN A 211 7.08 15.25 2.69
N PRO A 212 7.36 16.56 2.56
CA PRO A 212 7.54 17.19 1.25
C PRO A 212 8.60 16.45 0.43
N ILE A 213 8.34 16.32 -0.87
CA ILE A 213 9.32 15.79 -1.83
C ILE A 213 9.39 16.67 -3.07
N GLU A 214 10.56 16.69 -3.68
CA GLU A 214 10.74 17.29 -4.99
C GLU A 214 10.13 16.39 -6.07
N PRO A 215 9.57 16.96 -7.15
CA PRO A 215 9.00 16.17 -8.25
C PRO A 215 9.97 15.15 -8.86
N CYS A 216 11.27 15.42 -8.86
CA CYS A 216 12.28 14.49 -9.39
C CYS A 216 12.42 13.21 -8.56
N MET A 217 12.09 13.26 -7.26
CA MET A 217 12.17 12.11 -6.35
C MET A 217 11.10 11.06 -6.65
N LEU A 218 10.08 11.39 -7.44
CA LEU A 218 9.14 10.38 -7.95
C LEU A 218 9.86 9.32 -8.81
N ASN A 219 10.95 9.69 -9.50
CA ASN A 219 11.74 8.77 -10.32
C ASN A 219 12.49 7.69 -9.51
N LEU A 220 12.48 7.78 -8.17
CA LEU A 220 13.05 6.76 -7.30
C LEU A 220 12.19 5.48 -7.27
N ILE A 221 10.94 5.57 -7.72
CA ILE A 221 9.97 4.49 -7.73
C ILE A 221 9.43 4.33 -9.15
N ASP A 222 9.16 3.09 -9.53
CA ASP A 222 8.55 2.72 -10.80
C ASP A 222 7.33 1.80 -10.61
N GLU A 223 6.74 1.34 -11.71
CA GLU A 223 5.57 0.47 -11.69
C GLU A 223 5.86 -0.95 -11.15
N HIS A 224 7.13 -1.35 -11.11
CA HIS A 224 7.57 -2.67 -10.63
C HIS A 224 8.06 -2.66 -9.19
N SER A 225 8.22 -1.48 -8.61
CA SER A 225 8.67 -1.30 -7.24
C SER A 225 7.73 -1.98 -6.25
N SER A 226 8.29 -2.89 -5.46
CA SER A 226 7.59 -3.62 -4.41
C SER A 226 7.31 -2.72 -3.19
N ALA A 227 6.53 -3.22 -2.24
CA ALA A 227 6.37 -2.55 -0.96
C ALA A 227 7.69 -2.38 -0.20
N GLN A 228 8.64 -3.31 -0.37
CA GLN A 228 9.97 -3.26 0.24
C GLN A 228 10.82 -2.16 -0.41
N ASP A 229 10.79 -2.04 -1.73
CA ASP A 229 11.47 -0.95 -2.45
C ASP A 229 11.01 0.43 -1.99
N ILE A 230 9.69 0.63 -1.89
CA ILE A 230 9.10 1.89 -1.42
C ILE A 230 9.55 2.20 0.01
N ASN A 231 9.57 1.19 0.88
CA ASN A 231 10.01 1.36 2.26
C ASN A 231 11.51 1.68 2.35
N TRP A 232 12.33 1.03 1.53
CA TRP A 232 13.77 1.32 1.44
C TRP A 232 14.02 2.76 0.97
N VAL A 233 13.38 3.20 -0.12
CA VAL A 233 13.53 4.58 -0.62
C VAL A 233 13.08 5.59 0.42
N ARG A 234 11.93 5.35 1.07
CA ARG A 234 11.44 6.20 2.16
C ARG A 234 12.49 6.33 3.26
N ARG A 235 13.03 5.20 3.75
CA ARG A 235 14.04 5.19 4.81
C ARG A 235 15.30 5.95 4.37
N MET A 236 15.85 5.63 3.20
CA MET A 236 17.03 6.28 2.65
C MET A 236 16.88 7.80 2.57
N ILE A 237 15.70 8.31 2.17
CA ILE A 237 15.44 9.76 2.16
C ILE A 237 15.49 10.35 3.57
N LEU A 238 14.86 9.69 4.54
CA LEU A 238 14.83 10.15 5.93
C LEU A 238 16.25 10.14 6.55
N ASP A 239 16.99 9.05 6.38
CA ASP A 239 18.36 8.92 6.91
C ASP A 239 19.29 9.95 6.28
N THR A 240 19.19 10.14 4.96
CA THR A 240 19.99 11.15 4.24
C THR A 240 19.65 12.57 4.71
N ARG A 241 18.38 12.88 4.98
CA ARG A 241 17.94 14.17 5.56
C ARG A 241 18.50 14.38 6.96
N ASN A 242 18.47 13.35 7.79
CA ASN A 242 19.00 13.39 9.15
C ASN A 242 20.52 13.62 9.14
N LEU A 243 21.25 12.89 8.30
CA LEU A 243 22.70 13.09 8.10
C LEU A 243 23.02 14.50 7.56
N ALA A 244 22.12 15.08 6.76
CA ALA A 244 22.27 16.43 6.25
C ALA A 244 22.00 17.53 7.30
N ARG A 245 21.49 17.19 8.49
CA ARG A 245 21.22 18.11 9.61
C ARG A 245 20.48 19.39 9.21
N GLY A 246 19.39 19.22 8.45
CA GLY A 246 18.55 20.33 7.97
C GLY A 246 19.05 21.04 6.71
N ASN A 247 20.19 20.62 6.12
CA ASN A 247 20.60 21.12 4.80
C ASN A 247 19.79 20.44 3.69
N GLU A 248 18.60 20.98 3.40
CA GLU A 248 17.72 20.45 2.35
C GLU A 248 18.38 20.38 0.97
N ARG A 249 19.35 21.26 0.68
CA ARG A 249 20.11 21.24 -0.59
C ARG A 249 20.94 19.99 -0.77
N ALA A 250 21.26 19.26 0.30
CA ALA A 250 22.06 18.04 0.22
C ALA A 250 21.36 16.93 -0.58
N ILE A 251 20.03 16.95 -0.63
CA ILE A 251 19.21 15.96 -1.34
C ILE A 251 18.49 16.51 -2.57
N ALA A 252 18.73 17.78 -2.90
CA ALA A 252 18.07 18.45 -4.01
C ALA A 252 18.44 17.80 -5.35
N GLY A 253 17.46 17.63 -6.24
CA GLY A 253 17.67 17.09 -7.58
C GLY A 253 17.95 15.59 -7.64
N ILE A 254 17.84 14.85 -6.54
CA ILE A 254 18.00 13.39 -6.53
C ILE A 254 16.86 12.76 -7.33
N ALA A 255 17.23 12.03 -8.38
CA ALA A 255 16.29 11.43 -9.33
C ALA A 255 16.53 9.93 -9.57
N SER A 256 17.53 9.32 -8.93
CA SER A 256 17.81 7.89 -9.03
C SER A 256 18.20 7.28 -7.68
N ARG A 257 17.88 6.00 -7.47
CA ARG A 257 18.25 5.26 -6.24
C ARG A 257 19.76 5.24 -6.04
N GLN A 258 20.51 5.12 -7.13
CA GLN A 258 21.98 5.18 -7.11
C GLN A 258 22.47 6.55 -6.60
N SER A 259 21.95 7.66 -7.15
CA SER A 259 22.34 9.00 -6.68
C SER A 259 21.97 9.25 -5.22
N LEU A 260 20.83 8.71 -4.76
CA LEU A 260 20.44 8.75 -3.35
C LEU A 260 21.44 7.99 -2.48
N GLN A 261 21.84 6.79 -2.90
CA GLN A 261 22.84 5.99 -2.19
C GLN A 261 24.20 6.70 -2.15
N GLU A 262 24.68 7.24 -3.27
CA GLU A 262 25.97 7.95 -3.34
C GLU A 262 25.99 9.20 -2.46
N VAL A 263 24.88 9.95 -2.39
CA VAL A 263 24.75 11.10 -1.50
C VAL A 263 24.72 10.63 -0.04
N HIS A 264 23.94 9.61 0.26
CA HIS A 264 23.87 9.01 1.59
C HIS A 264 25.25 8.57 2.07
N ASP A 265 25.97 7.77 1.28
CA ASP A 265 27.28 7.22 1.66
C ASP A 265 28.31 8.33 1.86
N ARG A 266 28.31 9.35 1.00
CA ARG A 266 29.16 10.54 1.19
C ARG A 266 28.85 11.27 2.49
N LEU A 267 27.57 11.38 2.85
CA LEU A 267 27.15 12.01 4.10
C LEU A 267 27.50 11.16 5.31
N VAL A 268 27.34 9.83 5.25
CA VAL A 268 27.80 8.89 6.28
C VAL A 268 29.30 9.04 6.47
N GLU A 269 30.08 8.99 5.39
CA GLU A 269 31.52 9.21 5.45
C GLU A 269 31.86 10.58 6.01
N ARG A 270 31.13 11.65 5.67
CA ARG A 270 31.37 13.00 6.20
C ARG A 270 31.02 13.10 7.68
N PHE A 271 29.93 12.47 8.10
CA PHE A 271 29.46 12.44 9.47
C PHE A 271 30.42 11.64 10.36
N ASN A 272 30.93 10.52 9.83
CA ASN A 272 31.86 9.64 10.53
C ASN A 272 33.33 10.07 10.39
N ARG A 273 33.69 10.82 9.34
CA ARG A 273 35.04 11.35 9.14
C ARG A 273 35.42 12.29 10.27
N ASP A 274 36.66 12.11 10.70
CA ASP A 274 37.33 12.85 11.76
C ASP A 274 37.15 14.35 11.62
N HIS A 275 36.52 14.94 12.63
CA HIS A 275 36.39 16.38 12.81
C HIS A 275 37.71 17.07 13.21
N GLY A 276 38.85 16.60 12.69
CA GLY A 276 40.20 17.10 12.98
C GLY A 276 41.10 16.07 13.65
N LYS A 277 42.03 16.55 14.49
CA LYS A 277 43.10 15.74 15.10
C LYS A 277 42.64 14.80 16.24
N ASP A 278 41.44 15.02 16.79
CA ASP A 278 40.90 14.22 17.89
C ASP A 278 39.40 13.90 17.69
N PRO A 279 39.09 12.75 17.08
CA PRO A 279 37.73 12.33 16.77
C PRO A 279 36.92 11.95 18.01
N ALA A 280 37.58 11.44 19.05
CA ALA A 280 36.95 11.05 20.30
C ALA A 280 36.47 12.29 21.05
N ALA A 281 37.32 13.33 21.15
CA ALA A 281 36.94 14.60 21.76
C ALA A 281 35.76 15.26 21.04
N TYR A 282 35.73 15.24 19.71
CA TYR A 282 34.58 15.77 18.97
C TYR A 282 33.29 15.01 19.27
N ARG A 283 33.31 13.67 19.28
CA ARG A 283 32.12 12.87 19.63
C ARG A 283 31.67 13.13 21.06
N GLY A 284 32.59 13.33 21.99
CA GLY A 284 32.28 13.79 23.36
C GLY A 284 31.52 15.13 23.36
N LEU A 285 32.02 16.14 22.64
CA LEU A 285 31.34 17.44 22.52
C LEU A 285 29.96 17.33 21.86
N LEU A 286 29.83 16.49 20.84
CA LEU A 286 28.56 16.25 20.17
C LEU A 286 27.57 15.51 21.09
N SER A 287 28.03 14.53 21.86
CA SER A 287 27.23 13.84 22.88
C SER A 287 26.67 14.82 23.91
N GLU A 288 27.47 15.75 24.42
CA GLU A 288 27.00 16.80 25.33
C GLU A 288 25.97 17.72 24.69
N ARG A 289 26.13 18.06 23.40
CA ARG A 289 25.12 18.83 22.67
C ARG A 289 23.81 18.06 22.53
N LEU A 290 23.87 16.79 22.15
CA LEU A 290 22.68 15.95 22.04
C LEU A 290 21.97 15.81 23.39
N LYS A 291 22.74 15.68 24.48
CA LYS A 291 22.18 15.68 25.84
C LYS A 291 21.48 17.01 26.19
N ALA A 292 22.07 18.14 25.81
CA ALA A 292 21.47 19.44 26.03
C ALA A 292 20.19 19.68 25.19
N GLU A 293 20.14 19.12 23.98
CA GLU A 293 19.03 19.28 23.04
C GLU A 293 17.86 18.33 23.38
N HIS A 294 18.15 17.06 23.64
CA HIS A 294 17.16 15.99 23.75
C HIS A 294 16.96 15.47 25.19
N GLY A 295 17.84 15.84 26.13
CA GLY A 295 17.84 15.32 27.49
C GLY A 295 18.68 14.05 27.67
N ASP A 296 18.43 13.33 28.76
CA ASP A 296 19.12 12.05 29.03
C ASP A 296 18.76 10.98 27.99
N TYR A 297 19.70 10.05 27.77
CA TYR A 297 19.48 8.94 26.86
C TYR A 297 18.31 8.06 27.37
N PRO A 298 17.39 7.60 26.50
CA PRO A 298 16.20 6.85 26.93
C PRO A 298 16.52 5.59 27.70
N SER A 299 15.59 5.18 28.57
CA SER A 299 15.65 3.91 29.29
C SER A 299 15.52 2.71 28.34
N ILE A 300 16.25 1.65 28.64
CA ILE A 300 16.26 0.40 27.85
C ILE A 300 14.85 -0.21 27.80
N PRO A 301 14.26 -0.41 26.61
CA PRO A 301 12.91 -0.94 26.48
C PRO A 301 12.82 -2.46 26.56
N VAL A 302 13.80 -3.17 26.00
CA VAL A 302 13.85 -4.64 25.95
C VAL A 302 15.12 -5.10 26.68
N PRO A 303 15.04 -6.02 27.66
CA PRO A 303 16.22 -6.50 28.38
C PRO A 303 17.29 -7.09 27.45
N ALA A 304 18.55 -6.83 27.79
CA ALA A 304 19.69 -7.44 27.12
C ALA A 304 19.67 -8.97 27.29
N ILE A 305 20.25 -9.68 26.33
CA ILE A 305 20.57 -11.10 26.44
C ILE A 305 22.06 -11.32 26.16
N ASP A 306 22.58 -12.51 26.45
CA ASP A 306 23.98 -12.81 26.14
C ASP A 306 24.25 -12.62 24.64
N GLY A 307 25.23 -11.77 24.33
CA GLY A 307 25.58 -11.40 22.97
C GLY A 307 24.80 -10.25 22.33
N ILE A 308 23.73 -9.72 22.95
CA ILE A 308 22.97 -8.53 22.47
C ILE A 308 22.84 -7.50 23.59
N GLU A 309 23.45 -6.33 23.40
CA GLU A 309 23.57 -5.27 24.40
C GLU A 309 22.94 -3.96 23.90
N PRO A 310 22.20 -3.23 24.75
CA PRO A 310 21.71 -1.90 24.41
C PRO A 310 22.85 -0.88 24.33
N LEU A 311 22.69 0.13 23.47
CA LEU A 311 23.47 1.37 23.61
C LEU A 311 22.85 2.20 24.73
N CYS A 312 23.68 2.76 25.62
CA CYS A 312 23.21 3.37 26.87
C CYS A 312 23.47 4.87 26.94
N SER A 313 24.03 5.48 25.90
CA SER A 313 24.37 6.90 25.88
C SER A 313 24.39 7.48 24.47
N TRP A 314 24.30 8.81 24.37
CA TRP A 314 24.49 9.53 23.11
C TRP A 314 25.88 9.28 22.51
N LEU A 315 26.90 9.14 23.36
CA LEU A 315 28.26 8.80 22.94
C LEU A 315 28.32 7.39 22.34
N ASP A 316 27.69 6.39 22.97
CA ASP A 316 27.62 5.01 22.43
C ASP A 316 26.98 4.99 21.04
N LEU A 317 25.91 5.77 20.83
CA LEU A 317 25.24 5.89 19.54
C LEU A 317 26.17 6.44 18.44
N LEU A 318 26.92 7.50 18.77
CA LEU A 318 27.89 8.13 17.86
C LEU A 318 29.09 7.21 17.57
N GLU A 319 29.57 6.50 18.58
CA GLU A 319 30.65 5.52 18.43
C GLU A 319 30.23 4.32 17.59
N GLU A 320 29.00 3.83 17.78
CA GLU A 320 28.45 2.73 17.00
C GLU A 320 28.39 3.11 15.52
N GLY A 321 27.84 4.28 15.20
CA GLY A 321 27.76 4.78 13.82
C GLY A 321 29.14 4.91 13.17
N ALA A 322 30.12 5.43 13.90
CA ALA A 322 31.49 5.54 13.41
C ALA A 322 32.16 4.18 13.21
N ARG A 323 32.10 3.30 14.22
CA ARG A 323 32.76 1.98 14.21
C ARG A 323 32.19 1.07 13.14
N MET A 324 30.88 1.13 12.92
CA MET A 324 30.19 0.29 11.94
C MET A 324 30.08 0.93 10.56
N HIS A 325 30.50 2.19 10.41
CA HIS A 325 30.32 2.99 9.19
C HIS A 325 28.84 3.05 8.75
N HIS A 326 27.95 3.27 9.71
CA HIS A 326 26.50 3.37 9.52
C HIS A 326 25.99 4.79 9.76
N CYS A 327 24.77 5.05 9.28
CA CYS A 327 24.01 6.27 9.57
C CYS A 327 23.41 6.29 10.98
N VAL A 328 23.51 5.22 11.77
CA VAL A 328 22.85 5.11 13.09
C VAL A 328 23.24 6.22 14.08
N GLY A 329 24.44 6.79 13.93
CA GLY A 329 24.88 7.94 14.72
C GLY A 329 24.01 9.20 14.55
N SER A 330 23.21 9.30 13.47
CA SER A 330 22.28 10.41 13.23
C SER A 330 20.82 10.07 13.60
N TYR A 331 20.60 9.03 14.41
CA TYR A 331 19.25 8.62 14.84
C TYR A 331 18.80 9.33 16.12
N ASP A 332 19.49 10.40 16.52
CA ASP A 332 19.31 11.09 17.80
C ASP A 332 17.86 11.52 18.06
N ILE A 333 17.19 12.14 17.07
CA ILE A 333 15.78 12.55 17.18
C ILE A 333 14.85 11.35 17.40
N HIS A 334 15.04 10.26 16.64
CA HIS A 334 14.18 9.06 16.73
C HIS A 334 14.37 8.33 18.06
N VAL A 335 15.60 8.30 18.55
CA VAL A 335 15.93 7.75 19.87
C VAL A 335 15.33 8.63 20.97
N ALA A 336 15.52 9.95 20.90
CA ALA A 336 14.97 10.90 21.87
C ALA A 336 13.45 10.81 22.01
N HIS A 337 12.73 10.67 20.89
CA HIS A 337 11.28 10.50 20.89
C HIS A 337 10.82 9.11 21.36
N GLY A 338 11.73 8.14 21.50
CA GLY A 338 11.39 6.76 21.86
C GLY A 338 10.73 5.98 20.72
N ASP A 339 10.91 6.42 19.48
CA ASP A 339 10.42 5.73 18.28
C ASP A 339 11.34 4.58 17.88
N VAL A 340 12.64 4.71 18.18
CA VAL A 340 13.68 3.73 17.87
C VAL A 340 14.60 3.54 19.07
N PHE A 341 15.06 2.31 19.31
CA PHE A 341 16.14 2.02 20.26
C PHE A 341 17.21 1.15 19.61
N ILE A 342 18.48 1.43 19.89
CA ILE A 342 19.60 0.78 19.22
C ILE A 342 20.33 -0.18 20.17
N TYR A 343 20.62 -1.37 19.66
CA TYR A 343 21.40 -2.41 20.29
C TYR A 343 22.60 -2.75 19.41
N ARG A 344 23.64 -3.31 20.03
CA ARG A 344 24.73 -3.99 19.35
C ARG A 344 24.70 -5.47 19.67
N MET A 345 24.98 -6.28 18.67
CA MET A 345 25.20 -7.71 18.81
C MET A 345 26.68 -8.00 18.65
N VAL A 346 27.25 -8.80 19.55
CA VAL A 346 28.67 -9.19 19.52
C VAL A 346 28.87 -10.64 19.08
N GLN A 347 27.84 -11.48 19.22
CA GLN A 347 27.87 -12.90 18.83
C GLN A 347 26.52 -13.35 18.23
N PRO A 348 26.51 -14.30 17.28
CA PRO A 348 27.66 -14.92 16.61
C PRO A 348 28.47 -13.99 15.69
N GLU A 349 27.95 -12.80 15.37
CA GLU A 349 28.65 -11.82 14.55
C GLU A 349 28.32 -10.39 15.00
N ARG A 350 29.15 -9.43 14.57
CA ARG A 350 29.04 -8.03 14.97
C ARG A 350 27.95 -7.31 14.16
N LEU A 351 26.83 -6.95 14.81
CA LEU A 351 25.70 -6.27 14.16
C LEU A 351 25.25 -5.04 14.96
N THR A 352 24.66 -4.08 14.27
CA THR A 352 23.82 -3.02 14.84
C THR A 352 22.36 -3.42 14.62
N ILE A 353 21.56 -3.38 15.68
CA ILE A 353 20.13 -3.72 15.65
C ILE A 353 19.34 -2.47 16.03
N SER A 354 18.34 -2.11 15.24
CA SER A 354 17.33 -1.14 15.65
C SER A 354 16.04 -1.86 16.03
N LEU A 355 15.44 -1.47 17.15
CA LEU A 355 14.06 -1.78 17.49
C LEU A 355 13.20 -0.56 17.16
N GLU A 356 12.10 -0.76 16.46
CA GLU A 356 11.13 0.29 16.13
C GLU A 356 9.87 0.09 16.97
N LYS A 357 9.28 1.18 17.47
CA LYS A 357 8.03 1.14 18.22
C LYS A 357 6.83 1.16 17.27
N LYS A 358 5.98 0.13 17.28
CA LYS A 358 4.73 0.06 16.50
C LYS A 358 3.56 -0.41 17.37
N ASN A 359 2.45 0.31 17.33
CA ASN A 359 1.25 0.01 18.15
C ASN A 359 1.59 -0.19 19.65
N ASN A 360 2.56 0.57 20.16
CA ASN A 360 3.10 0.46 21.52
C ASN A 360 3.87 -0.83 21.85
N GLU A 361 4.19 -1.64 20.85
CA GLU A 361 5.08 -2.81 20.95
C GLU A 361 6.43 -2.52 20.28
N TRP A 362 7.50 -3.12 20.80
CA TRP A 362 8.81 -3.05 20.17
C TRP A 362 8.96 -4.20 19.19
N ILE A 363 9.35 -3.87 17.97
CA ILE A 363 9.60 -4.87 16.93
C ILE A 363 11.00 -4.68 16.35
N VAL A 364 11.55 -5.75 15.76
CA VAL A 364 12.81 -5.66 15.04
C VAL A 364 12.64 -4.73 13.83
N GLY A 365 13.43 -3.66 13.79
CA GLY A 365 13.59 -2.76 12.66
C GLY A 365 14.64 -3.27 11.69
N GLU A 366 15.86 -2.78 11.82
CA GLU A 366 17.01 -3.17 11.00
C GLU A 366 18.03 -3.99 11.77
N VAL A 367 18.71 -4.87 11.05
CA VAL A 367 19.85 -5.62 11.53
C VAL A 367 20.93 -5.51 10.46
N ARG A 368 22.05 -4.86 10.77
CA ARG A 368 23.11 -4.57 9.80
C ARG A 368 24.49 -4.88 10.38
N GLY A 369 25.31 -5.57 9.60
CA GLY A 369 26.74 -5.72 9.85
C GLY A 369 27.52 -4.53 9.29
N TYR A 370 28.84 -4.52 9.51
CA TYR A 370 29.76 -3.46 9.08
C TYR A 370 29.50 -2.96 7.65
N CYS A 371 29.48 -1.64 7.43
CA CYS A 371 29.15 -1.00 6.14
C CYS A 371 27.80 -1.44 5.55
N ASN A 372 26.76 -1.56 6.38
CA ASN A 372 25.40 -1.98 6.03
C ASN A 372 25.29 -3.40 5.46
N ALA A 373 26.29 -4.25 5.71
CA ALA A 373 26.31 -5.64 5.26
C ALA A 373 25.06 -6.40 5.78
N SER A 374 24.55 -7.30 4.95
CA SER A 374 23.43 -8.17 5.34
C SER A 374 23.89 -9.15 6.42
N PRO A 375 23.12 -9.34 7.50
CA PRO A 375 23.42 -10.33 8.54
C PRO A 375 23.23 -11.75 8.04
N SER A 376 23.86 -12.71 8.72
CA SER A 376 23.60 -14.13 8.51
C SER A 376 22.18 -14.52 8.94
N ALA A 377 21.62 -15.56 8.30
CA ALA A 377 20.31 -16.09 8.65
C ALA A 377 20.24 -16.53 10.13
N LYS A 378 21.33 -17.10 10.65
CA LYS A 378 21.44 -17.53 12.06
C LYS A 378 21.35 -16.34 13.02
N ALA A 379 22.05 -15.24 12.72
CA ALA A 379 21.99 -14.05 13.56
C ALA A 379 20.60 -13.41 13.53
N LEU A 380 19.97 -13.32 12.35
CA LEU A 380 18.60 -12.82 12.22
C LEU A 380 17.59 -13.63 13.05
N GLU A 381 17.72 -14.96 13.07
CA GLU A 381 16.85 -15.83 13.86
C GLU A 381 16.99 -15.57 15.37
N ILE A 382 18.22 -15.35 15.85
CA ILE A 382 18.47 -14.99 17.26
C ILE A 382 17.79 -13.66 17.60
N VAL A 383 17.95 -12.64 16.75
CA VAL A 383 17.36 -11.31 16.97
C VAL A 383 15.83 -11.37 16.98
N ARG A 384 15.21 -12.14 16.07
CA ARG A 384 13.75 -12.31 16.05
C ARG A 384 13.22 -12.97 17.32
N ARG A 385 13.82 -14.09 17.72
CA ARG A 385 13.43 -14.81 18.94
C ARG A 385 13.57 -13.95 20.19
N TRP A 386 14.61 -13.11 20.26
CA TRP A 386 14.82 -12.24 21.40
C TRP A 386 13.70 -11.21 21.61
N VAL A 387 13.15 -10.64 20.52
CA VAL A 387 12.11 -9.60 20.62
C VAL A 387 10.70 -10.19 20.74
N GLU A 388 10.49 -11.42 20.24
CA GLU A 388 9.19 -12.12 20.29
C GLU A 388 8.93 -12.87 21.62
N CYS A 389 9.90 -12.91 22.54
CA CYS A 389 9.85 -13.70 23.78
C CYS A 389 9.31 -12.95 25.01
#